data_AF-A0AAE3SZK7-F1
#
_entry.id   AF-A0AAE3SZK7-F1
#
_cell.length_a   1.000
_cell.length_b   1.000
_cell.length_c   1.000
_cell.angle_alpha   90.00
_cell.angle_beta   90.00
_cell.angle_gamma   90.00
#
_symmetry.space_group_name_H-M   'P 1'
#
loop_
_entity.id
_entity.type
_entity.pdbx_description
1 polymer ?
#
loop_
_entity_poly.entity_id
_entity_poly.type
_entity_poly.pdbx_seq_one_letter_code
_entity_poly.pdbx_strand_id
1 'polypeptide(L)'
;MTSPAIARADADAAPAAASGPAPAMTQRNLAFQGFRQQIIDARIRPGQFVSQRELMQLLGMSLAAVREMVPRLEAAGLIKAVPKRGLQVATVDMKLIRNAWQVRAMVEREAVLRFAEVATPATLQRLIDDHEAILQRALQPQPDPGLEKDAQAVDWGLHDLMVDSIGNEILSEIYRVNSLHVRLIRYDADSMRPMQVVPAMREHLEFLRALQAGDRAGALARMMSHIEQSKHRVLSGMLQGGAPLAA
;
A
#
# COMPACT_ATOMS: atom_id res chain seq x y z
N MET A 1 38.73 6.12 65.78
CA MET A 1 39.30 6.07 64.42
C MET A 1 38.20 6.39 63.43
N THR A 2 38.47 7.34 62.54
CA THR A 2 37.79 7.67 61.27
C THR A 2 36.29 8.05 61.26
N SER A 3 36.06 9.36 61.11
CA SER A 3 34.98 9.98 60.32
C SER A 3 34.94 9.41 58.88
N PRO A 4 33.81 9.44 58.14
CA PRO A 4 33.34 10.66 57.44
C PRO A 4 31.82 10.91 57.64
N ALA A 5 31.24 12.12 57.59
CA ALA A 5 31.37 13.32 56.76
C ALA A 5 30.26 13.43 55.67
N ILE A 6 29.29 14.29 55.98
CA ILE A 6 28.68 15.39 55.19
C ILE A 6 27.79 15.09 53.96
N ALA A 7 26.50 15.35 54.18
CA ALA A 7 25.47 16.06 53.39
C ALA A 7 25.43 16.02 51.85
N ARG A 8 24.19 15.91 51.33
CA ARG A 8 23.51 17.00 50.60
C ARG A 8 22.01 16.71 50.45
N ALA A 9 21.19 17.70 50.83
CA ALA A 9 19.86 17.88 50.28
C ALA A 9 20.00 18.52 48.90
N ASP A 10 19.12 18.18 47.96
CA ASP A 10 18.51 19.13 47.04
C ASP A 10 17.29 18.50 46.38
N ALA A 11 16.19 19.24 46.43
CA ALA A 11 15.02 19.05 45.63
C ALA A 11 15.37 19.40 44.18
N ASP A 12 15.03 18.53 43.23
CA ASP A 12 14.77 19.01 41.87
C ASP A 12 13.75 18.11 41.18
N ALA A 13 12.70 18.78 40.70
CA ALA A 13 11.63 18.19 39.93
C ALA A 13 12.20 17.67 38.59
N ALA A 14 11.88 16.42 38.26
CA ALA A 14 12.23 15.86 36.96
C ALA A 14 11.61 16.71 35.83
N PRO A 15 12.39 17.16 34.83
CA PRO A 15 11.86 17.95 33.75
C PRO A 15 10.95 17.08 32.88
N ALA A 16 9.74 17.58 32.64
CA ALA A 16 8.81 17.04 31.67
C ALA A 16 9.50 16.91 30.31
N ALA A 17 9.51 15.70 29.75
CA ALA A 17 10.04 15.43 28.43
C ALA A 17 9.25 16.25 27.40
N ALA A 18 9.90 17.28 26.84
CA ALA A 18 9.36 18.07 25.75
C ALA A 18 9.17 17.17 24.53
N SER A 19 7.92 16.95 24.15
CA SER A 19 7.51 16.39 22.87
C SER A 19 7.94 17.33 21.74
N GLY A 20 9.09 17.03 21.12
CA GLY A 20 9.57 17.74 19.94
C GLY A 20 8.63 17.55 18.74
N PRO A 21 8.61 18.49 17.78
CA PRO A 21 7.79 18.37 16.59
C PRO A 21 8.19 17.12 15.79
N ALA A 22 7.20 16.38 15.28
CA ALA A 22 7.40 15.29 14.35
C ALA A 22 8.34 15.73 13.20
N PRO A 23 9.26 14.86 12.73
CA PRO A 23 10.26 15.26 11.74
C PRO A 23 9.57 15.85 10.52
N ALA A 24 9.89 17.11 10.19
CA ALA A 24 9.35 17.80 9.03
C ALA A 24 9.61 16.95 7.79
N MET A 25 8.54 16.45 7.14
CA MET A 25 8.68 15.66 5.93
C MET A 25 9.44 16.48 4.89
N THR A 26 10.56 15.94 4.43
CA THR A 26 11.37 16.62 3.40
C THR A 26 10.52 16.83 2.15
N GLN A 27 10.74 17.92 1.42
CA GLN A 27 10.03 18.16 0.14
C GLN A 27 10.17 16.98 -0.84
N ARG A 28 11.26 16.21 -0.72
CA ARG A 28 11.50 14.98 -1.48
C ARG A 28 10.54 13.85 -1.13
N ASN A 29 10.15 13.72 0.13
CA ASN A 29 9.14 12.74 0.57
C ASN A 29 7.74 13.19 0.18
N LEU A 30 7.44 14.49 0.28
CA LEU A 30 6.19 15.07 -0.21
C LEU A 30 6.00 14.85 -1.72
N ALA A 31 7.08 14.95 -2.51
CA ALA A 31 7.08 14.70 -3.95
C ALA A 31 6.65 13.27 -4.30
N PHE A 32 7.32 12.29 -3.69
CA PHE A 32 7.02 10.88 -3.92
C PHE A 32 5.60 10.51 -3.42
N GLN A 33 5.18 11.04 -2.26
CA GLN A 33 3.83 10.85 -1.73
C GLN A 33 2.77 11.49 -2.63
N GLY A 34 3.03 12.68 -3.18
CA GLY A 34 2.13 13.32 -4.15
C GLY A 34 1.92 12.45 -5.37
N PHE A 35 3.00 11.92 -5.96
CA PHE A 35 2.91 11.01 -7.11
C PHE A 35 2.17 9.70 -6.74
N ARG A 36 2.45 9.15 -5.55
CA ARG A 36 1.72 8.00 -5.00
C ARG A 36 0.22 8.28 -4.97
N GLN A 37 -0.18 9.45 -4.46
CA GLN A 37 -1.59 9.84 -4.37
C GLN A 37 -2.23 9.96 -5.76
N GLN A 38 -1.52 10.47 -6.76
CA GLN A 38 -2.05 10.55 -8.13
C GLN A 38 -2.31 9.17 -8.77
N ILE A 39 -1.49 8.16 -8.44
CA ILE A 39 -1.76 6.76 -8.82
C ILE A 39 -2.98 6.24 -8.06
N ILE A 40 -3.06 6.49 -6.75
CA ILE A 40 -4.19 6.06 -5.92
C ILE A 40 -5.51 6.64 -6.42
N ASP A 41 -5.51 7.92 -6.80
CA ASP A 41 -6.68 8.64 -7.29
C ASP A 41 -7.00 8.35 -8.76
N ALA A 42 -6.34 7.37 -9.39
CA ALA A 42 -6.60 6.99 -10.78
C ALA A 42 -6.35 8.13 -11.81
N ARG A 43 -5.60 9.17 -11.42
CA ARG A 43 -5.24 10.32 -12.28
C ARG A 43 -4.02 10.06 -13.15
N ILE A 44 -3.25 9.03 -12.82
CA ILE A 44 -2.11 8.57 -13.60
C ILE A 44 -2.40 7.18 -14.17
N ARG A 45 -2.41 7.07 -15.50
CA ARG A 45 -2.70 5.82 -16.21
C ARG A 45 -1.42 5.08 -16.58
N PRO A 46 -1.42 3.74 -16.59
CA PRO A 46 -0.32 2.95 -17.11
C PRO A 46 0.01 3.29 -18.56
N GLY A 47 1.30 3.29 -18.90
CA GLY A 47 1.79 3.55 -20.26
C GLY A 47 1.62 4.97 -20.80
N GLN A 48 0.86 5.85 -20.14
CA GLN A 48 0.67 7.23 -20.59
C GLN A 48 1.99 8.02 -20.54
N PHE A 49 2.11 9.01 -21.42
CA PHE A 49 3.19 9.99 -21.36
C PHE A 49 2.77 11.19 -20.52
N VAL A 50 3.68 11.65 -19.66
CA VAL A 50 3.51 12.85 -18.84
C VAL A 50 4.77 13.70 -19.01
N SER A 51 4.59 14.99 -19.24
CA SER A 51 5.66 15.98 -19.23
C SER A 51 6.01 16.42 -17.82
N GLN A 52 7.21 16.99 -17.62
CA GLN A 52 7.55 17.60 -16.32
C GLN A 52 6.58 18.73 -15.95
N ARG A 53 6.05 19.46 -16.93
CA ARG A 53 5.07 20.53 -16.71
C ARG A 53 3.72 19.99 -16.21
N GLU A 54 3.24 18.88 -16.77
CA GLU A 54 2.02 18.23 -16.27
C GLU A 54 2.24 17.67 -14.87
N LEU A 55 3.40 17.08 -14.57
CA LEU A 55 3.73 16.65 -13.21
C LEU A 55 3.76 17.83 -12.22
N MET A 56 4.28 19.00 -12.62
CA MET A 56 4.23 20.19 -11.77
C MET A 56 2.79 20.57 -11.42
N GLN A 57 1.87 20.52 -12.40
CA GLN A 57 0.46 20.84 -12.19
C GLN A 57 -0.25 19.80 -11.34
N LEU A 58 -0.03 18.50 -11.61
CA LEU A 58 -0.65 17.40 -10.86
C LEU A 58 -0.18 17.35 -9.40
N LEU A 59 1.07 17.73 -9.14
CA LEU A 59 1.69 17.60 -7.82
C LEU A 59 1.75 18.92 -7.05
N GLY A 60 1.44 20.05 -7.69
CA GLY A 60 1.58 21.38 -7.09
C GLY A 60 3.05 21.72 -6.76
N MET A 61 3.99 21.29 -7.60
CA MET A 61 5.43 21.36 -7.32
C MET A 61 6.19 22.24 -8.32
N SER A 62 7.33 22.80 -7.87
CA SER A 62 8.24 23.52 -8.75
C SER A 62 8.93 22.59 -9.76
N LEU A 63 9.40 23.15 -10.87
CA LEU A 63 10.14 22.39 -11.88
C LEU A 63 11.40 21.73 -11.31
N ALA A 64 12.09 22.41 -10.39
CA ALA A 64 13.28 21.88 -9.72
C ALA A 64 12.93 20.64 -8.89
N ALA A 65 11.87 20.71 -8.08
CA ALA A 65 11.41 19.57 -7.27
C ALA A 65 10.98 18.37 -8.14
N VAL A 66 10.26 18.61 -9.25
CA VAL A 66 9.90 17.55 -10.20
C VAL A 66 11.15 16.91 -10.82
N ARG A 67 12.15 17.71 -11.24
CA ARG A 67 13.41 17.20 -11.79
C ARG A 67 14.18 16.33 -10.81
N GLU A 68 14.19 16.68 -9.53
CA GLU A 68 14.84 15.87 -8.48
C GLU A 68 14.08 14.58 -8.15
N MET A 69 12.76 14.57 -8.36
CA MET A 69 11.90 13.41 -8.11
C MET A 69 11.98 12.36 -9.23
N VAL A 70 12.14 12.78 -10.49
CA VAL A 70 12.16 11.89 -11.66
C VAL A 70 13.12 10.70 -11.50
N PRO A 71 14.39 10.89 -11.10
CA PRO A 71 15.31 9.76 -10.88
C PRO A 71 14.81 8.75 -9.83
N ARG A 72 14.10 9.21 -8.79
CA ARG A 72 13.53 8.33 -7.76
C ARG A 72 12.36 7.52 -8.30
N LEU A 73 11.49 8.15 -9.11
CA LEU A 73 10.38 7.45 -9.76
C LEU A 73 10.89 6.44 -10.80
N GLU A 74 11.94 6.77 -11.55
CA GLU A 74 12.61 5.85 -12.48
C GLU A 74 13.27 4.67 -11.74
N ALA A 75 13.97 4.93 -10.64
CA ALA A 75 14.57 3.88 -9.82
C ALA A 75 13.52 2.95 -9.19
N ALA A 76 12.34 3.50 -8.85
CA ALA A 76 11.18 2.72 -8.41
C ALA A 76 10.46 1.98 -9.56
N GLY A 77 10.88 2.20 -10.82
CA GLY A 77 10.28 1.63 -12.02
C GLY A 77 8.90 2.19 -12.37
N LEU A 78 8.46 3.27 -11.72
CA LEU A 78 7.12 3.84 -11.89
C LEU A 78 7.00 4.70 -13.15
N ILE A 79 8.12 5.27 -13.60
CA ILE A 79 8.22 5.98 -14.87
C ILE A 79 9.52 5.59 -15.59
N LYS A 80 9.62 5.98 -16.87
CA LYS A 80 10.82 5.89 -17.69
C LYS A 80 10.94 7.13 -18.56
N ALA A 81 12.08 7.80 -18.55
CA ALA A 81 12.37 8.87 -19.49
C ALA A 81 12.56 8.29 -20.91
N VAL A 82 11.79 8.81 -21.86
CA VAL A 82 11.87 8.43 -23.27
C VAL A 82 12.34 9.64 -24.08
N PRO A 83 13.49 9.54 -24.77
CA PRO A 83 14.03 10.63 -25.56
C PRO A 83 12.99 11.24 -26.51
N LYS A 84 12.87 12.57 -26.49
CA LYS A 84 11.93 13.36 -27.33
C LYS A 84 10.44 13.07 -27.11
N ARG A 85 10.05 12.19 -26.18
CA ARG A 85 8.63 11.86 -25.90
C ARG A 85 8.17 12.23 -24.48
N GLY A 86 9.08 12.38 -23.53
CA GLY A 86 8.76 12.75 -22.15
C GLY A 86 8.92 11.60 -21.17
N LEU A 87 8.14 11.59 -20.09
CA LEU A 87 8.19 10.56 -19.05
C LEU A 87 7.03 9.59 -19.29
N GLN A 88 7.34 8.33 -19.54
CA GLN A 88 6.32 7.29 -19.71
C GLN A 88 6.05 6.64 -18.36
N VAL A 89 4.79 6.54 -17.95
CA VAL A 89 4.38 5.74 -16.78
C VAL A 89 4.58 4.26 -17.09
N ALA A 90 4.92 3.46 -16.07
CA ALA A 90 5.07 2.01 -16.21
C ALA A 90 3.93 1.39 -17.05
N THR A 91 4.31 0.61 -18.05
CA THR A 91 3.38 -0.18 -18.87
C THR A 91 3.09 -1.49 -18.18
N VAL A 92 1.85 -1.97 -18.28
CA VAL A 92 1.48 -3.27 -17.72
C VAL A 92 1.78 -4.37 -18.73
N ASP A 93 2.65 -5.30 -18.34
CA ASP A 93 2.95 -6.53 -19.07
C ASP A 93 2.94 -7.74 -18.12
N MET A 94 2.99 -8.94 -18.68
CA MET A 94 2.98 -10.18 -17.90
C MET A 94 4.16 -10.29 -16.93
N LYS A 95 5.30 -9.68 -17.29
CA LYS A 95 6.51 -9.69 -16.46
C LYS A 95 6.29 -8.83 -15.21
N LEU A 96 5.74 -7.64 -15.34
CA LEU A 96 5.43 -6.73 -14.25
C LEU A 96 4.41 -7.36 -13.30
N ILE A 97 3.34 -7.98 -13.82
CA ILE A 97 2.33 -8.67 -13.01
C ILE A 97 2.96 -9.78 -12.18
N ARG A 98 3.73 -10.67 -12.84
CA ARG A 98 4.42 -11.77 -12.15
C ARG A 98 5.35 -11.24 -11.07
N ASN A 99 6.20 -10.26 -11.40
CA ASN A 99 7.19 -9.71 -10.47
C ASN A 99 6.49 -9.06 -9.27
N ALA A 100 5.44 -8.26 -9.50
CA ALA A 100 4.75 -7.55 -8.43
C ALA A 100 4.05 -8.50 -7.45
N TRP A 101 3.41 -9.56 -7.97
CA TRP A 101 2.77 -10.57 -7.11
C TRP A 101 3.75 -11.47 -6.39
N GLN A 102 4.91 -11.78 -6.98
CA GLN A 102 5.98 -12.52 -6.28
C GLN A 102 6.48 -11.74 -5.06
N VAL A 103 6.73 -10.43 -5.22
CA VAL A 103 7.12 -9.56 -4.10
C VAL A 103 6.01 -9.51 -3.04
N ARG A 104 4.74 -9.35 -3.45
CA ARG A 104 3.60 -9.40 -2.51
C ARG A 104 3.57 -10.70 -1.72
N ALA A 105 3.63 -11.85 -2.39
CA ALA A 105 3.57 -13.16 -1.75
C ALA A 105 4.70 -13.36 -0.73
N MET A 106 5.93 -12.94 -1.07
CA MET A 106 7.07 -13.04 -0.17
C MET A 106 6.91 -12.17 1.08
N VAL A 107 6.49 -10.92 0.91
CA VAL A 107 6.36 -9.97 2.03
C VAL A 107 5.14 -10.27 2.89
N GLU A 108 3.97 -10.47 2.27
CA GLU A 108 2.71 -10.63 2.98
C GLU A 108 2.61 -11.98 3.70
N ARG A 109 3.38 -13.00 3.27
CA ARG A 109 3.59 -14.23 4.03
C ARG A 109 4.18 -13.96 5.41
N GLU A 110 5.27 -13.21 5.48
CA GLU A 110 5.89 -12.88 6.77
C GLU A 110 5.01 -11.90 7.55
N ALA A 111 4.33 -10.98 6.84
CA ALA A 111 3.41 -10.02 7.44
C ALA A 111 2.27 -10.70 8.19
N VAL A 112 1.56 -11.66 7.58
CA VAL A 112 0.42 -12.33 8.24
C VAL A 112 0.88 -13.17 9.43
N LEU A 113 2.05 -13.81 9.33
CA LEU A 113 2.64 -14.59 10.41
C LEU A 113 3.03 -13.71 11.60
N ARG A 114 3.65 -12.57 11.32
CA ARG A 114 4.00 -11.60 12.37
C ARG A 114 2.74 -10.97 12.97
N PHE A 115 1.78 -10.61 12.14
CA PHE A 115 0.54 -9.99 12.59
C PHE A 115 -0.24 -10.94 13.53
N ALA A 116 -0.19 -12.26 13.30
CA ALA A 116 -0.74 -13.25 14.22
C ALA A 116 -0.14 -13.21 15.63
N GLU A 117 1.09 -12.70 15.80
CA GLU A 117 1.76 -12.61 17.11
C GLU A 117 1.44 -11.30 17.83
N VAL A 118 1.21 -10.22 17.08
CA VAL A 118 1.17 -8.86 17.64
C VAL A 118 -0.20 -8.19 17.55
N ALA A 119 -1.12 -8.70 16.72
CA ALA A 119 -2.44 -8.12 16.59
C ALA A 119 -3.26 -8.32 17.87
N THR A 120 -3.82 -7.23 18.39
CA THR A 120 -4.71 -7.30 19.54
C THR A 120 -6.11 -7.78 19.12
N PRO A 121 -6.89 -8.40 20.02
CA PRO A 121 -8.28 -8.74 19.74
C PRO A 121 -9.12 -7.55 19.26
N ALA A 122 -8.88 -6.36 19.84
CA ALA A 122 -9.55 -5.12 19.43
C ALA A 122 -9.17 -4.69 18.00
N THR A 123 -7.90 -4.83 17.62
CA THR A 123 -7.43 -4.55 16.26
C THR A 123 -8.10 -5.50 15.25
N LEU A 124 -8.13 -6.80 15.55
CA LEU A 124 -8.75 -7.80 14.66
C LEU A 124 -10.25 -7.57 14.52
N GLN A 125 -10.95 -7.30 15.63
CA GLN A 125 -12.39 -7.02 15.59
C GLN A 125 -12.69 -5.79 14.74
N ARG A 126 -11.96 -4.68 14.92
CA ARG A 126 -12.12 -3.49 14.08
C ARG A 126 -11.92 -3.79 12.59
N LEU A 127 -10.88 -4.54 12.25
CA LEU A 127 -10.64 -4.93 10.86
C LEU A 127 -11.79 -5.77 10.30
N ILE A 128 -12.30 -6.74 11.07
CA ILE A 128 -13.45 -7.54 10.67
C ILE A 128 -14.68 -6.65 10.44
N ASP A 129 -14.98 -5.75 11.36
CA ASP A 129 -16.12 -4.82 11.27
C ASP A 129 -16.01 -3.92 10.03
N ASP A 130 -14.83 -3.38 9.75
CA ASP A 130 -14.55 -2.54 8.57
C ASP A 130 -14.82 -3.31 7.26
N HIS A 131 -14.41 -4.58 7.17
CA HIS A 131 -14.62 -5.41 5.98
C HIS A 131 -16.09 -5.85 5.84
N GLU A 132 -16.75 -6.18 6.95
CA GLU A 132 -18.17 -6.51 6.96
C GLU A 132 -19.01 -5.30 6.54
N ALA A 133 -18.68 -4.09 6.97
CA ALA A 133 -19.36 -2.86 6.55
C ALA A 133 -19.26 -2.65 5.03
N ILE A 134 -18.10 -2.87 4.42
CA ILE A 134 -17.94 -2.83 2.95
C ILE A 134 -18.78 -3.90 2.28
N LEU A 135 -18.77 -5.14 2.80
CA LEU A 135 -19.55 -6.24 2.24
C LEU A 135 -21.06 -5.97 2.30
N GLN A 136 -21.55 -5.43 3.41
CA GLN A 136 -22.97 -5.07 3.57
C GLN A 136 -23.42 -4.03 2.55
N ARG A 137 -22.58 -3.01 2.30
CA ARG A 137 -22.82 -2.01 1.25
C ARG A 137 -22.78 -2.62 -0.15
N ALA A 138 -21.78 -3.47 -0.43
CA ALA A 138 -21.59 -4.12 -1.72
C ALA A 138 -22.71 -5.10 -2.11
N LEU A 139 -23.44 -5.63 -1.14
CA LEU A 139 -24.57 -6.54 -1.35
C LEU A 139 -25.92 -5.82 -1.46
N GLN A 140 -25.96 -4.50 -1.28
CA GLN A 140 -27.19 -3.75 -1.50
C GLN A 140 -27.57 -3.72 -2.99
N PRO A 141 -28.86 -3.71 -3.32
CA PRO A 141 -29.32 -3.64 -4.71
C PRO A 141 -29.07 -2.27 -5.36
N GLN A 142 -28.82 -1.24 -4.55
CA GLN A 142 -28.63 0.14 -5.01
C GLN A 142 -27.14 0.40 -5.26
N PRO A 143 -26.77 1.04 -6.39
CA PRO A 143 -25.39 1.45 -6.63
C PRO A 143 -24.90 2.41 -5.55
N ASP A 144 -23.70 2.16 -5.03
CA ASP A 144 -23.00 3.05 -4.10
C ASP A 144 -21.76 3.63 -4.80
N PRO A 145 -21.79 4.91 -5.21
CA PRO A 145 -20.68 5.55 -5.91
C PRO A 145 -19.38 5.64 -5.10
N GLY A 146 -19.45 5.54 -3.77
CA GLY A 146 -18.28 5.62 -2.88
C GLY A 146 -17.68 4.24 -2.54
N LEU A 147 -18.41 3.16 -2.81
CA LEU A 147 -18.05 1.81 -2.38
C LEU A 147 -16.66 1.38 -2.82
N GLU A 148 -16.31 1.60 -4.09
CA GLU A 148 -15.02 1.17 -4.63
C GLU A 148 -13.85 1.87 -3.93
N LYS A 149 -13.96 3.19 -3.73
CA LYS A 149 -12.94 3.98 -3.05
C LYS A 149 -12.75 3.52 -1.61
N ASP A 150 -13.85 3.31 -0.88
CA ASP A 150 -13.82 2.89 0.51
C ASP A 150 -13.30 1.45 0.65
N ALA A 151 -13.72 0.56 -0.26
CA ALA A 151 -13.23 -0.82 -0.32
C ALA A 151 -11.72 -0.87 -0.58
N GLN A 152 -11.20 -0.02 -1.47
CA GLN A 152 -9.76 0.10 -1.68
C GLN A 152 -9.04 0.62 -0.44
N ALA A 153 -9.61 1.61 0.27
CA ALA A 153 -9.01 2.12 1.50
C ALA A 153 -8.90 1.03 2.58
N VAL A 154 -9.94 0.22 2.74
CA VAL A 154 -9.97 -0.93 3.66
C VAL A 154 -8.97 -2.01 3.25
N ASP A 155 -8.98 -2.41 1.97
CA ASP A 155 -8.06 -3.41 1.38
C ASP A 155 -6.59 -3.01 1.62
N TRP A 156 -6.19 -1.85 1.13
CA TRP A 156 -4.82 -1.39 1.25
C TRP A 156 -4.40 -1.08 2.68
N GLY A 157 -5.31 -0.55 3.50
CA GLY A 157 -5.06 -0.27 4.91
C GLY A 157 -4.76 -1.53 5.70
N LEU A 158 -5.47 -2.64 5.43
CA LEU A 158 -5.20 -3.94 6.03
C LEU A 158 -3.80 -4.46 5.65
N HIS A 159 -3.48 -4.47 4.37
CA HIS A 159 -2.19 -4.96 3.89
C HIS A 159 -1.01 -4.13 4.42
N ASP A 160 -1.09 -2.79 4.36
CA ASP A 160 -0.06 -1.89 4.89
C ASP A 160 0.12 -2.11 6.41
N LEU A 161 -0.97 -2.24 7.17
CA LEU A 161 -0.93 -2.50 8.62
C LEU A 161 -0.22 -3.83 8.96
N MET A 162 -0.52 -4.91 8.23
CA MET A 162 0.14 -6.19 8.44
C MET A 162 1.62 -6.11 8.14
N VAL A 163 2.01 -5.47 7.04
CA VAL A 163 3.42 -5.31 6.65
C VAL A 163 4.17 -4.46 7.67
N ASP A 164 3.59 -3.36 8.13
CA ASP A 164 4.20 -2.49 9.14
C ASP A 164 4.37 -3.17 10.50
N SER A 165 3.55 -4.19 10.81
CA SER A 165 3.69 -5.00 12.04
C SER A 165 4.99 -5.81 12.09
N ILE A 166 5.67 -5.98 10.95
CA ILE A 166 7.02 -6.57 10.86
C ILE A 166 8.06 -5.71 11.59
N GLY A 167 7.86 -4.39 11.66
CA GLY A 167 8.82 -3.47 12.26
C GLY A 167 10.11 -3.32 11.45
N ASN A 168 10.05 -3.59 10.14
CA ASN A 168 11.17 -3.43 9.22
C ASN A 168 10.85 -2.35 8.17
N GLU A 169 11.35 -1.14 8.40
CA GLU A 169 11.08 0.04 7.56
C GLU A 169 11.55 -0.16 6.10
N ILE A 170 12.65 -0.89 5.89
CA ILE A 170 13.16 -1.20 4.54
C ILE A 170 12.14 -2.07 3.80
N LEU A 171 11.62 -3.11 4.46
CA LEU A 171 10.63 -4.00 3.89
C LEU A 171 9.31 -3.25 3.61
N SER A 172 8.87 -2.39 4.53
CA SER A 172 7.68 -1.56 4.33
C SER A 172 7.82 -0.62 3.15
N GLU A 173 8.98 0.02 2.94
CA GLU A 173 9.20 0.88 1.77
C GLU A 173 9.20 0.08 0.46
N ILE A 174 9.88 -1.07 0.42
CA ILE A 174 9.85 -1.98 -0.74
C ILE A 174 8.41 -2.39 -1.07
N TYR A 175 7.63 -2.74 -0.04
CA TYR A 175 6.23 -3.14 -0.20
C TYR A 175 5.36 -1.99 -0.72
N ARG A 176 5.50 -0.78 -0.17
CA ARG A 176 4.74 0.40 -0.61
C ARG A 176 5.06 0.78 -2.06
N VAL A 177 6.31 0.70 -2.48
CA VAL A 177 6.69 0.89 -3.90
C VAL A 177 6.02 -0.19 -4.76
N ASN A 178 6.10 -1.45 -4.35
CA ASN A 178 5.46 -2.55 -5.08
C ASN A 178 3.93 -2.40 -5.15
N SER A 179 3.29 -1.89 -4.09
CA SER A 179 1.85 -1.63 -4.06
C SER A 179 1.41 -0.65 -5.15
N LEU A 180 2.29 0.28 -5.57
CA LEU A 180 2.00 1.21 -6.65
C LEU A 180 1.97 0.52 -8.02
N HIS A 181 2.87 -0.44 -8.25
CA HIS A 181 2.81 -1.29 -9.44
C HIS A 181 1.52 -2.08 -9.48
N VAL A 182 1.12 -2.66 -8.34
CA VAL A 182 -0.13 -3.42 -8.22
C VAL A 182 -1.34 -2.54 -8.49
N ARG A 183 -1.35 -1.28 -8.04
CA ARG A 183 -2.40 -0.31 -8.33
C ARG A 183 -2.47 0.06 -9.81
N LEU A 184 -1.33 0.29 -10.47
CA LEU A 184 -1.28 0.53 -11.91
C LEU A 184 -1.82 -0.67 -12.69
N ILE A 185 -1.43 -1.89 -12.30
CA ILE A 185 -1.92 -3.13 -12.88
C ILE A 185 -3.43 -3.28 -12.71
N ARG A 186 -3.96 -3.01 -11.50
CA ARG A 186 -5.40 -3.07 -11.23
C ARG A 186 -6.15 -2.01 -12.04
N TYR A 187 -5.65 -0.78 -12.11
CA TYR A 187 -6.24 0.27 -12.95
C TYR A 187 -6.36 -0.17 -14.42
N ASP A 188 -5.31 -0.79 -14.97
CA ASP A 188 -5.32 -1.30 -16.34
C ASP A 188 -6.40 -2.38 -16.55
N ALA A 189 -6.47 -3.35 -15.63
CA ALA A 189 -7.48 -4.41 -15.67
C ALA A 189 -8.91 -3.90 -15.40
N ASP A 190 -9.07 -2.94 -14.49
CA ASP A 190 -10.37 -2.39 -14.08
C ASP A 190 -10.99 -1.55 -15.20
N SER A 191 -10.16 -0.93 -16.05
CA SER A 191 -10.61 -0.29 -17.29
C SER A 191 -11.32 -1.26 -18.24
N MET A 192 -11.10 -2.57 -18.08
CA MET A 192 -11.73 -3.63 -18.85
C MET A 192 -12.90 -4.30 -18.10
N ARG A 193 -12.83 -4.43 -16.76
CA ARG A 193 -13.89 -5.03 -15.94
C ARG A 193 -13.93 -4.44 -14.52
N PRO A 194 -15.11 -4.09 -13.97
CA PRO A 194 -15.20 -3.51 -12.62
C PRO A 194 -14.56 -4.35 -11.52
N MET A 195 -14.04 -3.66 -10.49
CA MET A 195 -13.39 -4.28 -9.34
C MET A 195 -14.31 -5.30 -8.64
N GLN A 196 -13.77 -6.49 -8.38
CA GLN A 196 -14.48 -7.55 -7.66
C GLN A 196 -14.36 -7.37 -6.14
N VAL A 197 -15.10 -6.38 -5.60
CA VAL A 197 -15.13 -6.01 -4.17
C VAL A 197 -15.52 -7.21 -3.30
N VAL A 198 -16.65 -7.86 -3.61
CA VAL A 198 -17.24 -8.90 -2.77
C VAL A 198 -16.30 -10.11 -2.56
N PRO A 199 -15.69 -10.71 -3.61
CA PRO A 199 -14.71 -11.78 -3.42
C PRO A 199 -13.51 -11.35 -2.57
N ALA A 200 -12.95 -10.16 -2.82
CA ALA A 200 -11.77 -9.68 -2.09
C ALA A 200 -12.06 -9.52 -0.58
N MET A 201 -13.18 -8.88 -0.23
CA MET A 201 -13.55 -8.67 1.18
C MET A 201 -13.85 -10.00 1.90
N ARG A 202 -14.44 -10.99 1.19
CA ARG A 202 -14.66 -12.33 1.75
C ARG A 202 -13.33 -13.05 2.02
N GLU A 203 -12.40 -13.02 1.07
CA GLU A 203 -11.06 -13.60 1.23
C GLU A 203 -10.30 -12.95 2.40
N HIS A 204 -10.42 -11.63 2.59
CA HIS A 204 -9.85 -10.93 3.75
C HIS A 204 -10.44 -11.40 5.07
N LEU A 205 -11.78 -11.47 5.16
CA LEU A 205 -12.48 -11.97 6.34
C LEU A 205 -12.08 -13.41 6.68
N GLU A 206 -11.79 -14.24 5.69
CA GLU A 206 -11.33 -15.60 5.92
C GLU A 206 -10.02 -15.63 6.72
N PHE A 207 -8.97 -14.92 6.34
CA PHE A 207 -7.73 -14.94 7.13
C PHE A 207 -7.83 -14.12 8.41
N LEU A 208 -8.62 -13.03 8.45
CA LEU A 208 -8.84 -12.26 9.68
C LEU A 208 -9.51 -13.10 10.77
N ARG A 209 -10.52 -13.91 10.42
CA ARG A 209 -11.17 -14.82 11.37
C ARG A 209 -10.26 -15.97 11.80
N ALA A 210 -9.39 -16.46 10.91
CA ALA A 210 -8.38 -17.44 11.28
C ALA A 210 -7.38 -16.85 12.31
N LEU A 211 -6.94 -15.60 12.10
CA LEU A 211 -6.12 -14.87 13.07
C LEU A 211 -6.84 -14.70 14.41
N GLN A 212 -8.12 -14.31 14.39
CA GLN A 212 -8.94 -14.16 15.60
C GLN A 212 -9.10 -15.48 16.38
N ALA A 213 -9.15 -16.61 15.68
CA ALA A 213 -9.21 -17.95 16.27
C ALA A 213 -7.83 -18.49 16.73
N GLY A 214 -6.74 -17.74 16.51
CA GLY A 214 -5.37 -18.21 16.79
C GLY A 214 -4.85 -19.26 15.79
N ASP A 215 -5.56 -19.50 14.68
CA ASP A 215 -5.15 -20.42 13.63
C ASP A 215 -4.15 -19.76 12.67
N ARG A 216 -2.89 -19.69 13.11
CA ARG A 216 -1.78 -19.10 12.34
C ARG A 216 -1.57 -19.81 10.99
N ALA A 217 -1.70 -21.14 10.97
CA ALA A 217 -1.48 -21.91 9.75
C ALA A 217 -2.60 -21.68 8.72
N GLY A 218 -3.86 -21.67 9.18
CA GLY A 218 -5.00 -21.35 8.35
C GLY A 218 -4.99 -19.90 7.85
N ALA A 219 -4.59 -18.95 8.70
CA ALA A 219 -4.42 -17.55 8.29
C ALA A 219 -3.41 -17.40 7.15
N LEU A 220 -2.24 -18.05 7.27
CA LEU A 220 -1.24 -18.05 6.20
C LEU A 220 -1.78 -18.68 4.91
N ALA A 221 -2.42 -19.86 4.99
CA ALA A 221 -2.96 -20.54 3.82
C ALA A 221 -3.99 -19.67 3.07
N ARG A 222 -4.89 -19.03 3.82
CA ARG A 222 -5.93 -18.13 3.28
C ARG A 222 -5.33 -16.84 2.69
N MET A 223 -4.31 -16.27 3.33
CA MET A 223 -3.55 -15.13 2.78
C MET A 223 -2.89 -15.48 1.43
N MET A 224 -2.21 -16.63 1.34
CA MET A 224 -1.58 -17.06 0.09
C MET A 224 -2.62 -17.34 -1.00
N SER A 225 -3.76 -17.92 -0.65
CA SER A 225 -4.89 -18.09 -1.57
C SER A 225 -5.40 -16.74 -2.06
N HIS A 226 -5.62 -15.77 -1.17
CA HIS A 226 -6.04 -14.42 -1.54
C HIS A 226 -5.10 -13.74 -2.54
N ILE A 227 -3.78 -13.83 -2.34
CA ILE A 227 -2.79 -13.23 -3.26
C ILE A 227 -2.88 -13.88 -4.64
N GLU A 228 -3.01 -15.21 -4.71
CA GLU A 228 -3.17 -15.93 -5.98
C GLU A 228 -4.49 -15.60 -6.67
N GLN A 229 -5.59 -15.50 -5.93
CA GLN A 229 -6.89 -15.11 -6.48
C GLN A 229 -6.89 -13.66 -6.96
N SER A 230 -6.23 -12.76 -6.23
CA SER A 230 -5.98 -11.38 -6.65
C SER A 230 -5.24 -11.32 -7.99
N LYS A 231 -4.24 -12.19 -8.20
CA LYS A 231 -3.50 -12.31 -9.48
C LYS A 231 -4.40 -12.81 -10.60
N HIS A 232 -5.16 -13.87 -10.34
CA HIS A 232 -6.10 -14.43 -11.33
C HIS A 232 -7.14 -13.42 -11.77
N ARG A 233 -7.67 -12.58 -10.86
CA ARG A 233 -8.65 -11.54 -11.21
C ARG A 233 -8.10 -10.54 -12.23
N VAL A 234 -6.88 -10.07 -12.04
CA VAL A 234 -6.21 -9.15 -12.97
C VAL A 234 -5.97 -9.82 -14.33
N LEU A 235 -5.39 -11.02 -14.33
CA LEU A 235 -5.11 -11.74 -15.58
C LEU A 235 -6.38 -12.05 -16.36
N SER A 236 -7.46 -12.43 -15.68
CA SER A 236 -8.76 -12.69 -16.30
C SER A 236 -9.38 -11.42 -16.88
N GLY A 237 -9.16 -10.26 -16.24
CA GLY A 237 -9.57 -8.95 -16.76
C GLY A 237 -8.90 -8.64 -18.09
N MET A 238 -7.58 -8.88 -18.18
CA MET A 238 -6.78 -8.59 -19.38
C MET A 238 -7.09 -9.50 -20.57
N LEU A 239 -7.28 -10.81 -20.32
CA LEU A 239 -7.53 -11.78 -21.40
C LEU A 239 -8.91 -11.61 -22.07
N GLN A 240 -9.89 -11.04 -21.35
CA GLN A 240 -11.25 -10.86 -21.85
C GLN A 240 -11.48 -9.46 -22.46
N GLY A 241 -10.56 -8.52 -22.26
CA GLY A 241 -10.64 -7.14 -22.74
C GLY A 241 -9.99 -6.86 -24.11
N GLY A 242 -9.41 -7.87 -24.78
CA GLY A 242 -9.08 -7.77 -26.21
C GLY A 242 -7.94 -6.82 -26.60
N ALA A 243 -6.93 -6.60 -25.76
CA ALA A 243 -5.64 -6.05 -26.22
C ALA A 243 -4.60 -7.19 -26.30
N PRO A 244 -3.88 -7.37 -27.42
CA PRO A 244 -2.86 -8.41 -27.49
C PRO A 244 -1.75 -8.08 -26.49
N LEU A 245 -1.45 -9.05 -25.61
CA LEU A 245 -0.28 -9.01 -24.76
C LEU A 245 0.95 -8.85 -25.67
N ALA A 246 1.63 -7.70 -25.60
CA ALA A 246 2.90 -7.53 -26.28
C ALA A 246 3.89 -8.55 -25.69
N ALA A 247 4.38 -9.44 -26.55
CA ALA A 247 5.34 -10.50 -26.23
C ALA A 247 6.70 -9.96 -25.76
#